data_AF-A0A023FQG8-F1
#
_entry.id   AF-A0A023FQG8-F1
#
_cell.length_a   1.000
_cell.length_b   1.000
_cell.length_c   1.000
_cell.angle_alpha   90.00
_cell.angle_beta   90.00
_cell.angle_gamma   90.00
#
_symmetry.space_group_name_H-M   'P 1'
#
loop_
_entity.id
_entity.type
_entity.pdbx_description
1 polymer ?
#
loop_
_entity_poly.entity_id
_entity_poly.type
_entity_poly.pdbx_seq_one_letter_code
_entity_poly.pdbx_strand_id
1 'polypeptide(L)'
;MTPLVVALIVLFARLSPSHANAKVHEADIEEDSCLGGNRPKLQECYDYIVVGAGSAGSVVANRLSASGNYSVLLLEAGGEETPDLLVPFTAPFAPNANNSWLYVTIPQRNSCLSFPGQVAVMTLGKLLGGTSSINSMNFARGSRHDFDRWEEYYNATGWNYTSVLPHFKSIERFNKSILVTPEEEEYH
;
A
#
# COMPACT_ATOMS: atom_id res chain seq x y z
N MET A 1 -10.62 -27.05 13.61
CA MET A 1 -9.97 -26.15 12.64
C MET A 1 -11.04 -25.22 12.08
N THR A 2 -11.27 -24.10 12.76
CA THR A 2 -12.17 -23.04 12.31
C THR A 2 -11.48 -22.23 11.19
N PRO A 3 -12.17 -21.92 10.08
CA PRO A 3 -11.57 -21.12 9.03
C PRO A 3 -11.38 -19.68 9.54
N LEU A 4 -10.18 -19.16 9.32
CA LEU A 4 -9.76 -17.80 9.68
C LEU A 4 -10.52 -16.81 8.79
N VAL A 5 -11.47 -16.05 9.35
CA VAL A 5 -12.19 -15.01 8.60
C VAL A 5 -11.38 -13.71 8.71
N VAL A 6 -10.56 -13.43 7.71
CA VAL A 6 -10.08 -12.07 7.46
C VAL A 6 -11.26 -11.32 6.86
N ALA A 7 -11.95 -10.51 7.67
CA ALA A 7 -13.01 -9.65 7.20
C ALA A 7 -12.37 -8.44 6.50
N LEU A 8 -12.23 -8.54 5.18
CA LEU A 8 -11.86 -7.41 4.34
C LEU A 8 -13.11 -6.58 4.08
N ILE A 9 -13.09 -5.31 4.49
CA ILE A 9 -14.19 -4.38 4.22
C ILE A 9 -13.64 -3.20 3.45
N VAL A 10 -14.13 -3.06 2.22
CA VAL A 10 -13.89 -1.90 1.39
C VAL A 10 -14.82 -0.78 1.88
N LEU A 11 -14.27 0.27 2.48
CA LEU A 11 -15.01 1.46 2.90
C LEU A 11 -14.54 2.64 2.05
N PHE A 12 -15.36 3.06 1.09
CA PHE A 12 -15.09 4.24 0.27
C PHE A 12 -15.20 5.52 1.12
N ALA A 13 -14.06 6.05 1.59
CA ALA A 13 -14.00 7.42 2.11
C ALA A 13 -13.23 8.31 1.11
N ARG A 14 -13.93 9.19 0.39
CA ARG A 14 -13.30 10.28 -0.37
C ARG A 14 -12.87 11.37 0.59
N LEU A 15 -11.59 11.44 0.96
CA LEU A 15 -11.07 12.54 1.78
C LEU A 15 -10.30 13.55 0.90
N SER A 16 -10.88 14.74 0.76
CA SER A 16 -10.35 15.94 0.08
C SER A 16 -9.94 17.04 1.12
N PRO A 17 -9.02 17.98 0.81
CA PRO A 17 -7.98 18.50 1.71
C PRO A 17 -8.30 19.41 2.93
N SER A 18 -9.48 19.37 3.57
CA SER A 18 -9.84 20.36 4.63
C SER A 18 -10.10 19.77 6.04
N HIS A 19 -9.56 18.60 6.35
CA HIS A 19 -9.93 17.76 7.50
C HIS A 19 -9.55 18.24 8.93
N ALA A 20 -9.42 19.54 9.18
CA ALA A 20 -9.47 20.05 10.55
C ALA A 20 -10.92 20.21 11.08
N ASN A 21 -11.94 20.21 10.20
CA ASN A 21 -13.35 20.47 10.57
C ASN A 21 -14.38 19.61 9.81
N ALA A 22 -14.02 18.43 9.31
CA ALA A 22 -14.95 17.63 8.52
C ALA A 22 -16.06 17.02 9.39
N LYS A 23 -17.30 17.46 9.17
CA LYS A 23 -18.51 16.74 9.57
C LYS A 23 -18.69 15.58 8.59
N VAL A 24 -18.84 14.36 9.14
CA VAL A 24 -19.19 13.18 8.34
C VAL A 24 -20.60 13.39 7.77
N HIS A 25 -20.71 13.50 6.45
CA HIS A 25 -22.00 13.52 5.76
C HIS A 25 -22.43 12.07 5.51
N GLU A 26 -23.26 11.53 6.41
CA GLU A 26 -23.83 10.16 6.27
C GLU A 26 -24.58 9.95 4.94
N ALA A 27 -25.07 11.04 4.32
CA ALA A 27 -25.80 11.01 3.05
C ALA A 27 -24.93 10.66 1.82
N ASP A 28 -23.59 10.76 1.92
CA ASP A 28 -22.66 10.47 0.82
C ASP A 28 -22.06 9.05 0.91
N ILE A 29 -22.50 8.25 1.89
CA ILE A 29 -22.21 6.82 1.95
C ILE A 29 -23.25 6.12 1.05
N GLU A 30 -22.95 6.03 -0.24
CA GLU A 30 -23.68 5.07 -1.08
C GLU A 30 -23.29 3.67 -0.61
N GLU A 31 -24.26 2.91 -0.09
CA GLU A 31 -24.09 1.47 0.09
C GLU A 31 -23.85 0.87 -1.29
N ASP A 32 -22.60 0.53 -1.60
CA ASP A 32 -22.27 -0.07 -2.88
C ASP A 32 -23.06 -1.39 -3.03
N SER A 33 -23.89 -1.39 -4.09
CA SER A 33 -24.72 -2.49 -4.56
C SER A 33 -23.91 -3.55 -5.32
N CYS A 34 -22.62 -3.31 -5.53
CA CYS A 34 -21.70 -4.27 -6.10
C CYS A 34 -21.20 -5.23 -5.01
N LEU A 35 -21.87 -6.39 -4.91
CA LEU A 35 -21.45 -7.70 -4.36
C LEU A 35 -22.59 -8.34 -3.55
N GLY A 36 -23.48 -9.04 -4.26
CA GLY A 36 -24.45 -9.94 -3.65
C GLY A 36 -23.75 -11.16 -3.05
N GLY A 37 -23.52 -11.16 -1.74
CA GLY A 37 -23.10 -12.35 -0.98
C GLY A 37 -22.31 -12.02 0.29
N ASN A 38 -22.90 -12.31 1.46
CA ASN A 38 -22.24 -12.40 2.77
C ASN A 38 -21.21 -11.30 3.09
N ARG A 39 -21.65 -10.08 3.38
CA ARG A 39 -20.78 -9.14 4.12
C ARG A 39 -20.38 -9.81 5.45
N PRO A 40 -19.09 -9.89 5.79
CA PRO A 40 -18.68 -10.38 7.10
C PRO A 40 -19.35 -9.50 8.15
N LYS A 41 -20.05 -10.11 9.11
CA LYS A 41 -20.62 -9.36 10.23
C LYS A 41 -19.48 -8.69 10.98
N LEU A 42 -19.49 -7.35 10.98
CA LEU A 42 -18.56 -6.56 11.78
C LEU A 42 -18.70 -6.94 13.25
N GLN A 43 -17.56 -7.07 13.92
CA GLN A 43 -17.52 -7.25 15.37
C GLN A 43 -17.63 -5.88 16.04
N GLU A 44 -18.11 -5.84 17.28
CA GLU A 44 -18.17 -4.59 18.05
C GLU A 44 -16.77 -4.07 18.41
N CYS A 45 -15.79 -4.97 18.53
CA CYS A 45 -14.41 -4.66 18.90
C CYS A 45 -13.42 -5.47 18.05
N TYR A 46 -12.24 -4.89 17.82
CA TYR A 46 -11.07 -5.54 17.21
C TYR A 46 -9.82 -5.19 18.02
N ASP A 47 -8.86 -6.09 18.09
CA ASP A 47 -7.55 -5.83 18.73
C ASP A 47 -6.75 -4.81 17.91
N TYR A 48 -6.85 -4.89 16.59
CA TYR A 48 -6.20 -3.96 15.66
C TYR A 48 -7.13 -3.56 14.53
N ILE A 49 -7.07 -2.28 14.17
CA ILE A 49 -7.71 -1.74 12.97
C ILE A 49 -6.60 -1.18 12.07
N VAL A 50 -6.45 -1.75 10.88
CA VAL A 50 -5.51 -1.28 9.86
C VAL A 50 -6.28 -0.48 8.83
N VAL A 51 -5.92 0.80 8.68
CA VAL A 51 -6.56 1.71 7.73
C VAL A 51 -5.69 1.85 6.49
N GLY A 52 -6.18 1.33 5.36
CA GLY A 52 -5.50 1.21 4.08
C GLY A 52 -4.89 -0.18 3.89
N ALA A 53 -5.36 -0.91 2.88
CA ALA A 53 -4.80 -2.19 2.43
C ALA A 53 -3.72 -2.01 1.35
N GLY A 54 -2.98 -0.89 1.41
CA GLY A 54 -1.82 -0.68 0.56
C GLY A 54 -0.63 -1.59 0.90
N SER A 55 0.53 -1.31 0.31
CA SER A 55 1.73 -2.14 0.43
C SER A 55 2.14 -2.44 1.88
N ALA A 56 2.13 -1.43 2.76
CA ALA A 56 2.46 -1.64 4.17
C ALA A 56 1.30 -2.23 4.99
N GLY A 57 0.09 -1.71 4.80
CA GLY A 57 -1.08 -2.13 5.57
C GLY A 57 -1.44 -3.60 5.36
N SER A 58 -1.34 -4.09 4.13
CA SER A 58 -1.53 -5.52 3.81
C SER A 58 -0.54 -6.41 4.55
N VAL A 59 0.74 -6.01 4.63
CA VAL A 59 1.77 -6.78 5.36
C VAL A 59 1.51 -6.75 6.86
N VAL A 60 1.19 -5.58 7.42
CA VAL A 60 0.90 -5.44 8.86
C VAL A 60 -0.31 -6.27 9.25
N ALA A 61 -1.41 -6.18 8.50
CA ALA A 61 -2.62 -6.96 8.75
C ALA A 61 -2.33 -8.46 8.72
N ASN A 62 -1.60 -8.94 7.70
CA ASN A 62 -1.20 -10.34 7.59
C ASN A 62 -0.38 -10.81 8.81
N ARG A 63 0.62 -10.02 9.23
CA ARG A 63 1.50 -10.37 10.36
C ARG A 63 0.76 -10.38 11.70
N LEU A 64 -0.11 -9.40 11.95
CA LEU A 64 -0.91 -9.33 13.17
C LEU A 64 -1.90 -10.50 13.26
N SER A 65 -2.55 -10.86 12.15
CA SER A 65 -3.52 -11.96 12.13
C SER A 65 -2.89 -13.36 12.12
N ALA A 66 -1.60 -13.48 11.79
CA ALA A 66 -0.95 -14.77 11.49
C ALA A 66 -1.03 -15.81 12.63
N SER A 67 -1.04 -15.37 13.89
CA SER A 67 -1.14 -16.26 15.05
C SER A 67 -2.56 -16.76 15.34
N GLY A 68 -3.58 -16.10 14.78
CA GLY A 68 -4.99 -16.31 15.15
C GLY A 68 -5.39 -15.79 16.53
N ASN A 69 -4.45 -15.25 17.31
CA ASN A 69 -4.72 -14.74 18.67
C ASN A 69 -5.31 -13.32 18.67
N TYR A 70 -5.22 -12.60 17.56
CA TYR A 70 -5.68 -11.22 17.43
C TYR A 70 -6.74 -11.11 16.35
N SER A 71 -7.80 -10.37 16.67
CA SER A 71 -8.82 -9.91 15.74
C SER A 71 -8.31 -8.65 15.01
N VAL A 72 -8.33 -8.69 13.68
CA VAL A 72 -7.82 -7.60 12.84
C VAL A 72 -8.88 -7.19 11.84
N LEU A 73 -9.24 -5.90 11.85
CA LEU A 73 -10.07 -5.28 10.81
C LEU A 73 -9.17 -4.54 9.82
N LEU A 74 -9.30 -4.85 8.53
CA LEU A 74 -8.60 -4.15 7.45
C LEU A 74 -9.61 -3.35 6.62
N LEU A 75 -9.41 -2.03 6.58
CA LEU A 75 -10.25 -1.10 5.84
C LEU A 75 -9.52 -0.61 4.59
N GLU A 76 -10.14 -0.68 3.42
CA GLU A 76 -9.58 -0.18 2.16
C GLU A 76 -10.59 0.67 1.41
N ALA A 77 -10.18 1.78 0.79
CA ALA A 77 -11.09 2.65 0.07
C ALA A 77 -11.30 2.28 -1.39
N GLY A 78 -10.49 1.38 -1.94
CA GLY A 78 -10.58 0.88 -3.30
C GLY A 78 -11.12 -0.54 -3.43
N GLY A 79 -11.30 -0.97 -4.68
CA GLY A 79 -11.77 -2.31 -5.01
C GLY A 79 -10.65 -3.35 -5.07
N GLU A 80 -10.94 -4.45 -5.76
CA GLU A 80 -9.96 -5.51 -6.05
C GLU A 80 -9.12 -5.19 -7.29
N GLU A 81 -8.04 -5.95 -7.49
CA GLU A 81 -7.26 -5.90 -8.72
C GLU A 81 -8.07 -6.42 -9.92
N THR A 82 -7.89 -5.77 -11.07
CA THR A 82 -8.47 -6.21 -12.35
C THR A 82 -7.44 -7.01 -13.16
N PRO A 83 -7.85 -7.93 -14.05
CA PRO A 83 -6.92 -8.80 -14.77
C PRO A 83 -5.83 -8.08 -15.58
N ASP A 84 -6.08 -6.85 -16.04
CA ASP A 84 -5.12 -6.01 -16.75
C ASP A 84 -3.94 -5.55 -15.87
N LEU A 85 -4.12 -5.47 -14.55
CA LEU A 85 -3.06 -5.13 -13.59
C LEU A 85 -2.06 -6.27 -13.39
N LEU A 86 -2.44 -7.50 -13.77
CA LEU A 86 -1.60 -8.69 -13.62
C LEU A 86 -0.56 -8.82 -14.73
N VAL A 87 -0.60 -7.94 -15.75
CA VAL A 87 0.34 -7.96 -16.88
C VAL A 87 1.39 -6.86 -16.70
N PRO A 88 2.63 -7.17 -16.30
CA PRO A 88 3.72 -6.21 -16.10
C PRO A 88 3.85 -5.08 -17.13
N PHE A 89 3.66 -5.42 -18.40
CA PHE A 89 3.81 -4.49 -19.52
C PHE A 89 2.80 -3.33 -19.49
N THR A 90 1.63 -3.52 -18.88
CA THR A 90 0.56 -2.52 -18.83
C THR A 90 0.78 -1.46 -17.74
N ALA A 91 1.73 -1.66 -16.82
CA ALA A 91 1.95 -0.79 -15.67
C ALA A 91 1.97 0.73 -15.96
N PRO A 92 2.59 1.23 -17.05
CA PRO A 92 2.56 2.67 -17.37
C PRO A 92 1.15 3.22 -17.67
N PHE A 93 0.20 2.36 -18.05
CA PHE A 93 -1.16 2.69 -18.46
C PHE A 93 -2.23 2.19 -17.48
N ALA A 94 -1.83 1.41 -16.48
CA ALA A 94 -2.69 0.80 -15.48
C ALA A 94 -3.51 1.81 -14.64
N PRO A 95 -2.96 2.97 -14.22
CA PRO A 95 -3.70 3.90 -13.36
C PRO A 95 -4.88 4.55 -14.09
N ASN A 96 -6.07 4.48 -13.49
CA ASN A 96 -7.29 5.12 -13.95
C ASN A 96 -8.16 5.59 -12.76
N ALA A 97 -9.31 6.19 -13.04
CA ALA A 97 -10.17 6.78 -12.01
C ALA A 97 -10.77 5.76 -11.01
N ASN A 98 -10.80 4.48 -11.35
CA ASN A 98 -11.34 3.42 -10.48
C ASN A 98 -10.30 2.90 -9.51
N ASN A 99 -9.05 2.72 -9.96
CA ASN A 99 -7.96 2.09 -9.21
C ASN A 99 -6.87 3.08 -8.73
N SER A 100 -6.99 4.37 -9.04
CA SER A 100 -6.04 5.38 -8.60
C SER A 100 -6.74 6.60 -8.03
N TRP A 101 -6.13 7.18 -6.99
CA TRP A 101 -6.57 8.45 -6.42
C TRP A 101 -6.43 9.63 -7.37
N LEU A 102 -5.48 9.55 -8.33
CA LEU A 102 -5.18 10.60 -9.32
C LEU A 102 -5.06 11.99 -8.69
N TYR A 103 -4.38 12.10 -7.54
CA TYR A 103 -4.19 13.38 -6.88
C TYR A 103 -3.44 14.35 -7.78
N VAL A 104 -3.85 15.62 -7.74
CA VAL A 104 -3.23 16.69 -8.51
C VAL A 104 -2.50 17.59 -7.55
N THR A 105 -1.23 17.88 -7.84
CA THR A 105 -0.46 18.82 -7.03
C THR A 105 -1.03 20.23 -7.16
N ILE A 106 -0.72 21.11 -6.21
CA ILE A 106 -0.83 22.56 -6.47
C ILE A 106 0.09 22.97 -7.63
N PRO A 107 -0.10 24.15 -8.25
CA PRO A 107 0.82 24.67 -9.26
C PRO A 107 2.26 24.74 -8.73
N GLN A 108 3.20 24.22 -9.52
CA GLN A 108 4.62 24.13 -9.18
C GLN A 108 5.39 25.27 -9.82
N ARG A 109 6.13 26.04 -9.01
CA ARG A 109 6.86 27.22 -9.48
C ARG A 109 8.04 26.89 -10.39
N ASN A 110 8.71 25.76 -10.13
CA ASN A 110 9.99 25.40 -10.74
C ASN A 110 9.96 24.03 -11.44
N SER A 111 8.80 23.39 -11.55
CA SER A 111 8.60 22.10 -12.22
C SER A 111 7.26 22.08 -12.92
N CYS A 112 6.98 21.04 -13.70
CA CYS A 112 5.72 20.88 -14.43
C CYS A 112 5.37 22.05 -15.39
N LEU A 113 6.36 22.85 -15.80
CA LEU A 113 6.14 24.08 -16.58
C LEU A 113 5.48 23.83 -17.94
N SER A 114 5.67 22.63 -18.50
CA SER A 114 5.04 22.20 -19.75
C SER A 114 3.65 21.57 -19.56
N PHE A 115 3.19 21.37 -18.33
CA PHE A 115 1.87 20.81 -18.03
C PHE A 115 0.84 21.94 -17.86
N PRO A 116 -0.39 21.80 -18.40
CA PRO A 116 -1.45 22.77 -18.18
C PRO A 116 -1.68 23.02 -16.69
N GLY A 117 -1.69 24.30 -16.29
CA GLY A 117 -1.83 24.69 -14.88
C GLY A 117 -0.59 24.46 -14.01
N GLN A 118 0.54 24.02 -14.57
CA GLN A 118 1.79 23.75 -13.87
C GLN A 118 1.65 22.70 -12.76
N VAL A 119 0.78 21.72 -12.94
CA VAL A 119 0.50 20.67 -11.95
C VAL A 119 1.01 19.31 -12.42
N ALA A 120 1.30 18.42 -11.47
CA ALA A 120 1.55 17.01 -11.72
C ALA A 120 0.34 16.16 -11.29
N VAL A 121 0.05 15.10 -12.04
CA VAL A 121 -0.85 14.03 -11.62
C VAL A 121 -0.03 12.96 -10.91
N MET A 122 -0.45 12.61 -9.71
CA MET A 122 0.18 11.60 -8.87
C MET A 122 -0.65 10.31 -8.88
N THR A 123 -0.08 9.25 -9.43
CA THR A 123 -0.71 7.93 -9.51
C THR A 123 -0.46 7.16 -8.21
N LEU A 124 -1.42 7.24 -7.29
CA LEU A 124 -1.44 6.46 -6.05
C LEU A 124 -2.54 5.41 -6.11
N GLY A 125 -2.26 4.18 -5.71
CA GLY A 125 -3.22 3.08 -5.80
C GLY A 125 -4.39 3.26 -4.84
N LYS A 126 -5.59 3.00 -5.34
CA LYS A 126 -6.86 2.97 -4.63
C LYS A 126 -7.52 1.62 -4.93
N LEU A 127 -6.97 0.57 -4.33
CA LEU A 127 -7.38 -0.83 -4.46
C LEU A 127 -6.62 -1.66 -3.41
N LEU A 128 -7.01 -2.93 -3.22
CA LEU A 128 -6.22 -3.89 -2.45
C LEU A 128 -4.81 -4.00 -3.00
N GLY A 129 -3.81 -3.97 -2.11
CA GLY A 129 -2.39 -3.84 -2.47
C GLY A 129 -1.95 -2.39 -2.71
N GLY A 130 -2.88 -1.47 -2.98
CA GLY A 130 -2.61 -0.04 -3.16
C GLY A 130 -1.60 0.21 -4.28
N THR A 131 -0.62 1.08 -4.05
CA THR A 131 0.34 1.45 -5.09
C THR A 131 1.20 0.27 -5.56
N SER A 132 1.41 -0.79 -4.76
CA SER A 132 2.14 -1.97 -5.27
C SER A 132 1.43 -2.70 -6.40
N SER A 133 0.11 -2.57 -6.51
CA SER A 133 -0.70 -3.20 -7.56
C SER A 133 -0.69 -2.44 -8.88
N ILE A 134 -0.21 -1.20 -8.89
CA ILE A 134 -0.13 -0.34 -10.09
C ILE A 134 1.29 0.22 -10.31
N ASN A 135 2.30 -0.32 -9.61
CA ASN A 135 3.68 0.13 -9.75
C ASN A 135 4.36 -0.51 -10.97
N SER A 136 5.63 -0.13 -11.20
CA SER A 136 6.44 -0.69 -12.29
C SER A 136 7.32 -1.88 -11.86
N MET A 137 6.98 -2.57 -10.77
CA MET A 137 7.63 -3.78 -10.22
C MET A 137 9.13 -3.68 -9.92
N ASN A 138 9.69 -2.48 -9.88
CA ASN A 138 11.09 -2.29 -9.50
C ASN A 138 11.28 -2.66 -8.03
N PHE A 139 12.15 -3.62 -7.76
CA PHE A 139 12.58 -3.96 -6.41
C PHE A 139 13.97 -3.36 -6.17
N ALA A 140 14.01 -2.26 -5.43
CA ALA A 140 15.25 -1.60 -5.02
C ALA A 140 15.22 -1.39 -3.51
N ARG A 141 16.25 -1.88 -2.80
CA ARG A 141 16.34 -1.76 -1.33
C ARG A 141 16.75 -0.36 -0.87
N GLY A 142 17.49 0.39 -1.70
CA GLY A 142 18.09 1.68 -1.35
C GLY A 142 19.57 1.56 -0.95
N SER A 143 20.25 2.69 -0.77
CA SER A 143 21.67 2.72 -0.37
C SER A 143 21.81 2.49 1.13
N ARG A 144 22.86 1.78 1.55
CA ARG A 144 23.24 1.66 2.97
C ARG A 144 23.23 3.00 3.70
N HIS A 145 23.78 4.03 3.04
CA HIS A 145 23.88 5.38 3.58
C HIS A 145 22.51 6.03 3.86
N ASP A 146 21.44 5.62 3.18
CA ASP A 146 20.11 6.19 3.43
C ASP A 146 19.59 5.74 4.80
N PHE A 147 19.78 4.47 5.14
CA PHE A 147 19.35 3.87 6.41
C PHE A 147 20.25 4.26 7.57
N ASP A 148 21.57 4.26 7.37
CA ASP A 148 22.51 4.68 8.43
C ASP A 148 22.27 6.15 8.82
N ARG A 149 21.92 7.00 7.85
CA ARG A 149 21.51 8.39 8.12
C ARG A 149 20.23 8.51 8.93
N TRP A 150 19.28 7.57 8.80
CA TRP A 150 18.06 7.57 9.62
C TRP A 150 18.40 7.47 11.10
N GLU A 151 19.31 6.57 11.44
CA GLU A 151 19.75 6.42 12.82
C GLU A 151 20.61 7.60 13.28
N GLU A 152 21.62 8.00 12.49
CA GLU A 152 22.59 9.04 12.86
C GLU A 152 21.97 10.43 13.02
N TYR A 153 21.10 10.85 12.09
CA TYR A 153 20.59 12.22 12.04
C TYR A 153 19.17 12.37 12.59
N TYR A 154 18.37 11.30 12.56
CA TYR A 154 16.94 11.36 12.91
C TYR A 154 16.59 10.55 14.16
N ASN A 155 17.59 10.03 14.88
CA ASN A 155 17.41 9.21 16.08
C ASN A 155 16.50 7.98 15.86
N ALA A 156 16.49 7.44 14.63
CA ALA A 156 15.75 6.23 14.31
C ALA A 156 16.55 4.99 14.73
N THR A 157 16.73 4.80 16.04
CA THR A 157 17.49 3.68 16.60
C THR A 157 16.95 2.34 16.11
N GLY A 158 17.83 1.46 15.63
CA GLY A 158 17.48 0.17 15.05
C GLY A 158 17.04 0.23 13.58
N TRP A 159 17.12 1.38 12.93
CA TRP A 159 16.81 1.55 11.50
C TRP A 159 18.04 1.75 10.61
N ASN A 160 19.26 1.55 11.14
CA ASN A 160 20.46 1.46 10.31
C ASN A 160 20.42 0.27 9.35
N TYR A 161 21.29 0.26 8.34
CA TYR A 161 21.24 -0.74 7.27
C TYR A 161 21.40 -2.17 7.78
N THR A 162 22.31 -2.37 8.73
CA THR A 162 22.57 -3.69 9.32
C THR A 162 21.33 -4.24 10.02
N SER A 163 20.53 -3.37 10.65
CA SER A 163 19.31 -3.75 11.37
C SER A 163 18.15 -4.06 10.42
N VAL A 164 18.02 -3.34 9.30
CA VAL A 164 16.92 -3.53 8.34
C VAL A 164 17.19 -4.62 7.30
N LEU A 165 18.46 -4.96 7.01
CA LEU A 165 18.83 -5.94 6.00
C LEU A 165 18.16 -7.31 6.19
N PRO A 166 18.10 -7.90 7.41
CA PRO A 166 17.38 -9.16 7.63
C PRO A 166 15.90 -9.08 7.24
N HIS A 167 15.26 -7.92 7.43
CA HIS A 167 13.87 -7.71 7.04
C HIS A 167 13.71 -7.67 5.53
N PHE A 168 14.60 -6.97 4.80
CA PHE A 168 14.59 -6.98 3.33
C PHE A 168 14.77 -8.38 2.75
N LYS A 169 15.70 -9.16 3.30
CA LYS A 169 15.90 -10.55 2.88
C LYS A 169 14.68 -11.43 3.18
N SER A 170 14.01 -11.20 4.32
CA SER A 170 12.84 -12.00 4.72
C SER A 170 11.61 -11.84 3.80
N ILE A 171 11.51 -10.73 3.07
CA ILE A 171 10.40 -10.46 2.15
C ILE A 171 10.72 -10.79 0.69
N GLU A 172 11.96 -11.18 0.41
CA GLU A 172 12.41 -11.52 -0.93
C GLU A 172 12.32 -13.03 -1.18
N ARG A 173 11.92 -13.40 -2.41
CA ARG A 173 12.02 -14.76 -2.93
C ARG A 173 12.75 -14.73 -4.26
N PHE A 174 14.06 -14.51 -4.18
CA PHE A 174 14.91 -14.41 -5.35
C PHE A 174 15.13 -15.77 -6.01
N ASN A 175 15.02 -15.85 -7.33
CA ASN A 175 15.38 -17.06 -8.06
C ASN A 175 16.90 -17.15 -8.18
N LYS A 176 17.56 -17.94 -7.33
CA LYS A 176 19.02 -18.03 -7.30
C LYS A 176 19.63 -18.65 -8.57
N SER A 177 18.84 -19.31 -9.43
CA SER A 177 19.36 -19.94 -10.65
C SER A 177 19.92 -18.94 -11.68
N ILE A 178 19.64 -17.65 -11.52
CA ILE A 178 20.11 -16.59 -12.41
C ILE A 178 21.35 -15.85 -11.88
N LEU A 179 21.85 -16.22 -10.69
CA LEU A 179 23.07 -15.63 -10.14
C LEU A 179 24.28 -16.11 -10.94
N VAL A 180 25.21 -15.18 -11.16
CA VAL A 180 26.42 -15.42 -11.95
C VAL A 180 27.64 -15.48 -11.02
N THR A 181 27.55 -14.91 -9.82
CA THR A 181 28.67 -14.80 -8.88
C THR A 181 28.30 -15.15 -7.43
N PRO A 182 29.26 -15.66 -6.63
CA PRO A 182 29.05 -15.93 -5.19
C PRO A 182 28.77 -14.68 -4.34
N GLU A 183 29.25 -13.51 -4.75
CA GLU A 183 29.04 -12.23 -4.04
C GLU A 183 27.56 -11.81 -4.08
N GLU A 184 26.85 -12.15 -5.17
CA GLU A 184 25.41 -11.89 -5.29
C GLU A 184 24.59 -12.77 -4.33
N GLU A 185 25.06 -13.98 -3.99
CA GLU A 185 24.39 -14.83 -2.99
C GLU A 185 24.43 -14.23 -1.59
N GLU A 186 25.51 -13.54 -1.22
CA GLU A 186 25.59 -12.85 0.07
C GLU A 186 24.57 -11.70 0.13
N TYR A 187 24.26 -11.08 -1.00
CA TYR A 187 23.29 -10.00 -1.08
C TYR A 187 21.83 -10.49 -0.98
N HIS A 188 21.50 -11.69 -1.49
CA HIS A 188 20.15 -12.27 -1.52
C HIS A 188 19.96 -13.42 -0.50
#